data_AF-A0A183D157-F1
#
_entry.id   AF-A0A183D157-F1
#
_cell.length_a   1.000
_cell.length_b   1.000
_cell.length_c   1.000
_cell.angle_alpha   90.00
_cell.angle_beta   90.00
_cell.angle_gamma   90.00
#
_symmetry.space_group_name_H-M   'P 1'
#
loop_
_entity.id
_entity.type
_entity.pdbx_description
1 polymer ?
#
loop_
_entity_poly.entity_id
_entity_poly.type
_entity_poly.pdbx_seq_one_letter_code
_entity_poly.pdbx_strand_id
1 'polypeptide(L)'
;LPLDMFAMGVVLYRCLIGRLPKRKPNGTIDYHGAKTSCVVPPDPEMWRTAQLLMSERLNMRLTAGQLLHTEWIEQAATGPITQIFNWNL
;
A
#
# COMPACT_ATOMS: atom_id res chain seq x y z
N LEU A 1 1.13 6.46 -16.73
CA LEU A 1 0.15 6.86 -15.69
C LEU A 1 -0.50 5.67 -14.97
N PRO A 2 -1.37 4.82 -15.57
CA PRO A 2 -1.96 3.69 -14.82
C PRO A 2 -0.93 2.68 -14.32
N LEU A 3 0.13 2.41 -15.10
CA LEU A 3 1.21 1.52 -14.71
C LEU A 3 2.05 2.09 -13.56
N ASP A 4 2.25 3.41 -13.54
CA ASP A 4 2.97 4.09 -12.45
C ASP A 4 2.19 3.97 -11.14
N MET A 5 0.86 4.16 -11.18
CA MET A 5 0.01 3.96 -10.00
C MET A 5 0.04 2.50 -9.52
N PHE A 6 0.10 1.53 -10.43
CA PHE A 6 0.29 0.13 -10.06
C PHE A 6 1.65 -0.09 -9.38
N ALA A 7 2.72 0.47 -9.93
CA ALA A 7 4.06 0.40 -9.35
C ALA A 7 4.09 1.06 -7.95
N MET A 8 3.41 2.20 -7.76
CA MET A 8 3.24 2.82 -6.44
C MET A 8 2.53 1.89 -5.45
N GLY A 9 1.52 1.15 -5.90
CA GLY A 9 0.86 0.13 -5.09
C GLY A 9 1.81 -1.00 -4.68
N VAL A 10 2.70 -1.43 -5.57
CA VAL A 10 3.75 -2.42 -5.27
C VAL A 10 4.74 -1.89 -4.23
N VAL A 11 5.16 -0.63 -4.36
CA VAL A 11 6.04 0.04 -3.39
C VAL A 11 5.37 0.11 -2.01
N LEU A 12 4.14 0.61 -1.93
CA LEU A 12 3.39 0.72 -0.67
C LEU A 12 3.18 -0.66 -0.03
N TYR A 13 2.79 -1.68 -0.82
CA TYR A 13 2.67 -3.05 -0.33
C TYR A 13 3.97 -3.55 0.29
N ARG A 14 5.11 -3.29 -0.37
CA ARG A 14 6.42 -3.70 0.15
C ARG A 14 6.76 -2.99 1.46
N CYS A 15 6.41 -1.72 1.60
CA CYS A 15 6.59 -0.99 2.85
C CYS A 15 5.75 -1.58 4.00
N LEU A 16 4.53 -2.02 3.72
CA LEU A 16 3.62 -2.58 4.73
C LEU A 16 3.95 -4.04 5.11
N ILE A 17 4.37 -4.85 4.13
CA ILE A 17 4.50 -6.32 4.28
C ILE A 17 5.97 -6.76 4.37
N GLY A 18 6.92 -5.91 3.95
CA GLY A 18 8.34 -6.25 3.87
C GLY A 18 8.70 -7.21 2.72
N ARG A 19 7.74 -7.54 1.84
CA ARG A 19 7.90 -8.49 0.73
C ARG A 19 7.21 -7.97 -0.53
N LEU A 20 7.60 -8.50 -1.69
CA LEU A 20 6.90 -8.21 -2.94
C LEU A 20 5.57 -8.99 -3.03
N PRO A 21 4.54 -8.43 -3.69
CA PRO A 21 3.26 -9.10 -3.86
C PRO A 21 3.43 -10.34 -4.73
N LYS A 22 2.89 -11.47 -4.27
CA LYS A 22 2.81 -12.71 -5.05
C LYS A 22 1.52 -12.75 -5.85
N ARG A 23 1.57 -13.33 -7.05
CA ARG A 23 0.38 -13.63 -7.84
C ARG A 23 -0.07 -15.07 -7.58
N LYS A 24 -1.39 -15.27 -7.56
CA LYS A 24 -2.05 -16.58 -7.59
C LYS A 24 -1.95 -17.19 -9.00
N PRO A 25 -2.26 -18.49 -9.18
CA PRO A 25 -2.28 -19.11 -10.51
C PRO A 25 -3.20 -18.42 -11.53
N ASN A 26 -4.26 -17.75 -11.06
CA ASN A 26 -5.16 -16.96 -11.92
C ASN A 26 -4.64 -15.54 -12.25
N GLY A 27 -3.39 -15.23 -11.90
CA GLY A 27 -2.76 -13.94 -12.15
C GLY A 27 -3.09 -12.83 -11.14
N THR A 28 -4.10 -13.01 -10.28
CA THR A 28 -4.47 -11.98 -9.27
C THR A 28 -3.48 -11.92 -8.11
N ILE A 29 -3.34 -10.76 -7.47
CA ILE A 29 -2.47 -10.62 -6.29
C ILE A 29 -3.05 -11.39 -5.09
N ASP A 30 -2.18 -12.09 -4.36
CA ASP A 30 -2.55 -12.76 -3.12
C ASP A 30 -2.47 -11.84 -1.90
N TYR A 31 -3.62 -11.25 -1.56
CA TYR A 31 -3.76 -10.40 -0.38
C TYR A 31 -3.96 -11.18 0.92
N HIS A 32 -4.46 -12.41 0.87
CA HIS A 32 -4.79 -13.19 2.08
C HIS A 32 -3.54 -13.85 2.69
N GLY A 33 -2.68 -14.44 1.84
CA GLY A 33 -1.40 -15.00 2.27
C GLY A 33 -0.44 -13.94 2.83
N ALA A 34 -0.60 -12.69 2.41
CA ALA A 34 0.23 -11.57 2.86
C ALA A 34 -0.06 -11.17 4.32
N LYS A 35 -1.33 -10.88 4.62
CA LYS A 35 -1.78 -10.38 5.92
C LYS A 35 -1.52 -11.37 7.06
N THR A 36 -1.62 -12.66 6.77
CA THR A 36 -1.37 -13.75 7.74
C THR A 36 0.11 -13.97 8.04
N SER A 37 1.01 -13.43 7.22
CA SER A 37 2.46 -13.60 7.36
C SER A 37 3.17 -12.47 8.13
N CYS A 38 2.44 -11.39 8.46
CA CYS A 38 2.99 -10.25 9.18
C CYS A 38 2.73 -10.37 10.70
N VAL A 39 3.79 -10.19 11.49
CA VAL A 39 3.71 -10.18 12.97
C VAL A 39 2.91 -8.97 13.47
N VAL A 40 3.05 -7.83 12.80
CA VAL A 40 2.27 -6.62 13.06
C VAL A 40 1.30 -6.43 11.89
N PRO A 41 -0.02 -6.31 12.14
CA PRO A 41 -0.98 -6.09 11.07
C PRO A 41 -0.73 -4.71 10.41
N PRO A 42 -0.83 -4.60 9.08
CA PRO A 42 -0.65 -3.32 8.40
C PRO A 42 -1.79 -2.38 8.74
N ASP A 43 -1.51 -1.07 8.67
CA ASP A 43 -2.53 -0.03 8.80
C ASP A 43 -3.68 -0.30 7.79
N PRO A 44 -4.96 -0.31 8.23
CA PRO A 44 -6.07 -0.69 7.37
C PRO A 44 -6.27 0.26 6.18
N GLU A 45 -6.01 1.55 6.36
CA GLU A 45 -6.20 2.57 5.33
C GLU A 45 -5.10 2.45 4.28
N MET A 46 -3.84 2.40 4.71
CA MET A 46 -2.70 2.19 3.81
C MET A 46 -2.82 0.86 3.06
N TRP A 47 -3.30 -0.20 3.75
CA TRP A 47 -3.53 -1.51 3.13
C TRP A 47 -4.59 -1.45 2.04
N ARG A 48 -5.72 -0.78 2.31
CA ARG A 48 -6.78 -0.56 1.32
C ARG A 48 -6.27 0.27 0.13
N THR A 49 -5.47 1.31 0.38
CA THR A 49 -4.86 2.12 -0.67
C THR A 49 -3.96 1.28 -1.57
N ALA A 50 -3.12 0.41 -1.00
CA ALA A 50 -2.27 -0.51 -1.78
C ALA A 50 -3.10 -1.44 -2.68
N GLN A 51 -4.22 -1.98 -2.18
CA GLN A 51 -5.12 -2.82 -2.96
C GLN A 51 -5.78 -2.06 -4.13
N LEU A 52 -6.20 -0.82 -3.92
CA LEU A 52 -6.79 0.01 -4.98
C LEU A 52 -5.76 0.38 -6.05
N LEU A 53 -4.55 0.77 -5.65
CA LEU A 53 -3.45 1.08 -6.56
C LEU A 53 -3.07 -0.11 -7.45
N MET A 54 -3.07 -1.32 -6.89
CA MET A 54 -2.78 -2.56 -7.64
C MET A 54 -4.02 -3.24 -8.22
N SER A 55 -5.17 -2.58 -8.24
CA SER A 55 -6.39 -3.14 -8.81
C SER A 55 -6.22 -3.41 -10.31
N GLU A 56 -6.55 -4.62 -10.75
CA GLU A 56 -6.61 -4.98 -12.17
C GLU A 56 -7.77 -4.27 -12.89
N ARG A 57 -8.77 -3.79 -12.13
CA ARG A 57 -9.86 -2.95 -12.65
C ARG A 57 -9.41 -1.50 -12.69
N LEU A 58 -9.04 -1.02 -13.89
CA LEU A 58 -8.46 0.32 -14.09
C LEU A 58 -9.34 1.46 -13.58
N ASN A 59 -10.66 1.33 -13.64
CA ASN A 59 -11.61 2.31 -13.12
C ASN A 59 -11.65 2.40 -11.59
N MET A 60 -11.13 1.37 -10.89
CA MET A 60 -10.97 1.39 -9.44
C MET A 60 -9.57 1.84 -9.00
N ARG A 61 -8.63 1.93 -9.94
CA ARG A 61 -7.25 2.33 -9.64
C ARG A 61 -7.21 3.81 -9.32
N LEU A 62 -6.64 4.15 -8.17
CA LEU A 62 -6.48 5.54 -7.77
C LEU A 62 -5.61 6.29 -8.78
N THR A 63 -6.01 7.51 -9.10
CA THR A 63 -5.14 8.49 -9.76
C THR A 63 -4.15 9.07 -8.74
N ALA A 64 -3.11 9.75 -9.23
CA ALA A 64 -2.16 10.46 -8.36
C ALA A 64 -2.87 11.51 -7.47
N GLY A 65 -3.82 12.27 -8.04
CA GLY A 65 -4.60 13.25 -7.29
C GLY A 65 -5.44 12.61 -6.19
N GLN A 66 -6.12 11.49 -6.48
CA GLN A 66 -6.89 10.76 -5.46
C GLN A 66 -6.00 10.17 -4.37
N LEU A 67 -4.79 9.71 -4.72
CA LEU A 67 -3.83 9.21 -3.74
C LEU A 67 -3.40 10.33 -2.78
N LEU A 68 -3.01 11.50 -3.30
CA LEU A 68 -2.55 12.63 -2.49
C LEU A 68 -3.59 13.15 -1.50
N HIS A 69 -4.87 12.95 -1.80
CA HIS A 69 -6.00 13.33 -0.93
C HIS A 69 -6.55 12.16 -0.10
N THR A 70 -5.75 11.11 0.13
CA THR A 70 -6.08 10.10 1.15
C THR A 70 -5.76 10.66 2.54
N GLU A 71 -6.61 10.36 3.51
CA GLU A 71 -6.54 10.94 4.86
C GLU A 71 -5.18 10.67 5.50
N TRP A 72 -4.67 9.43 5.38
CA TRP A 72 -3.35 9.08 5.92
C TRP A 72 -2.19 9.86 5.29
N ILE A 73 -2.27 10.27 4.01
CA ILE A 73 -1.23 11.10 3.37
C ILE A 73 -1.34 12.55 3.83
N GLU A 74 -2.54 13.10 3.89
CA GLU A 74 -2.77 14.47 4.36
C GLU A 74 -2.34 14.65 5.82
N GLN A 75 -2.60 13.65 6.67
CA GLN A 75 -2.10 13.60 8.05
C GLN A 75 -0.58 13.44 8.09
N ALA A 76 0.01 12.57 7.27
CA ALA A 76 1.46 12.39 7.22
C ALA A 76 2.21 13.66 6.78
N ALA A 77 1.62 14.50 5.95
CA ALA A 77 2.21 15.77 5.51
C ALA A 77 2.32 16.82 6.64
N THR A 78 1.47 16.71 7.66
CA THR A 78 1.43 17.63 8.81
C THR A 78 2.02 17.02 10.08
N GLY A 79 2.20 15.70 10.11
CA GLY A 79 2.85 14.97 11.19
C GLY A 79 4.38 15.19 11.21
N PRO A 80 5.01 15.33 12.40
CA PRO A 80 6.45 15.40 12.49
C PRO A 80 7.10 14.09 12.03
N ILE A 81 8.14 14.17 11.19
CA ILE A 81 8.92 13.04 10.64
C ILE A 81 9.55 12.14 11.74
N THR A 82 9.55 12.59 12.99
CA THR A 82 10.25 12.01 14.14
C THR A 82 9.77 10.62 14.58
N GLN A 83 8.72 10.05 13.99
CA GLN A 83 8.25 8.68 14.32
C GLN A 83 8.68 7.59 13.33
N ILE A 84 9.26 7.94 12.17
CA ILE A 84 9.62 6.94 11.15
C ILE A 84 10.86 6.12 11.54
N PHE A 85 11.68 6.63 12.48
CA PHE A 85 12.90 5.99 12.96
C PHE A 85 13.01 6.03 14.49
N ASN A 86 12.03 5.49 15.21
CA ASN A 86 12.26 5.14 16.61
C ASN A 86 13.07 3.83 16.66
N TRP A 87 14.38 3.92 16.43
CA TRP A 87 15.35 2.83 16.62
C TRP A 87 15.68 2.56 18.10
N ASN A 88 14.73 2.81 19.00
CA ASN A 88 14.84 2.44 20.40
C ASN A 88 14.15 1.08 20.59
N LEU A 89 14.79 0.03 20.06
CA LEU A 89 14.59 -1.37 20.45
C LEU A 89 15.85 -1.83 21.18
#